data_AF-A0A9P9NPN8-F1
#
_entry.id   AF-A0A9P9NPN8-F1
#
_cell.length_a   1.000
_cell.length_b   1.000
_cell.length_c   1.000
_cell.angle_alpha   90.00
_cell.angle_beta   90.00
_cell.angle_gamma   90.00
#
_symmetry.space_group_name_H-M   'P 1'
#
loop_
_entity.id
_entity.type
_entity.pdbx_description
1 polymer ?
#
loop_
_entity_poly.entity_id
_entity_poly.type
_entity_poly.pdbx_seq_one_letter_code
_entity_poly.pdbx_strand_id
1 'polypeptide(L)'
;MGCGSSRDTGYESTPGRVQNTAAAAQPSGQYQLTQQSPSRPVQEQVQNQQQQQQRLPKQTSPNRRLPQAQEATSSSSSPRNTEAVTTSEVQLLSPPETWPKVVRIGTAPFTVSIHAHLFNSPPNQMPCWTYVSHGISTPSQPEVVFTLLRRGSENVETFPLFPVEWIKSISALAQSGLHLETGELVELDIGHVEASVTIGQIKILQNAQAWQMMSRFGSLLHGMPLNSGCFQFPDDMLPPNAHHVIALTHEETAVAKQFGVTRVLGHLGLSVRWFPYPPWIDRDRGDTVNLADQGGSIRIGIPILRLNGLNAMLIQDDIILTIPADEHKRKTFKDYIQGLPLSAAVGLDSFMNEDADSGLTWKRGQKDPMGYASNSGVMKSLNLGFLMFAPQQDSDHCIMCEDGYGILIRDDTWKRIRDSVQNNQEIIIPLDNDKRFILQWKQSVFHNPIDGSEYTASWRTYRSSGPPKPPSSSHVSMSQVVFLVQPPTGTIDNQEFVDYVQQIQQVIEQRVPVQPLPPAQGNNHPGRQAVIEIELPKCEGWLKMTAYPSMDDLDIQGIMSQIGPLVAPETRAVVKVQLYFNLWGYEGPTAQFS
;
A
#
# COMPACT_ATOMS: atom_id res chain seq x y z
N MET A 1 -3.20 -37.16 -38.33
CA MET A 1 -3.33 -37.54 -39.75
C MET A 1 -4.29 -36.54 -40.38
N GLY A 2 -3.99 -35.69 -41.36
CA GLY A 2 -2.87 -35.43 -42.25
C GLY A 2 -3.40 -34.45 -43.33
N CYS A 3 -2.47 -33.78 -44.02
CA CYS A 3 -2.67 -32.88 -45.18
C CYS A 3 -3.04 -31.42 -44.83
N GLY A 4 -2.35 -30.39 -45.34
CA GLY A 4 -1.30 -30.36 -46.37
C GLY A 4 -1.35 -29.02 -47.09
N SER A 5 -0.22 -28.34 -47.13
CA SER A 5 0.05 -27.02 -47.71
C SER A 5 -0.21 -26.91 -49.22
N SER A 6 -0.47 -25.68 -49.68
CA SER A 6 -0.02 -25.23 -51.01
C SER A 6 0.31 -23.74 -51.00
N ARG A 7 1.41 -23.40 -51.66
CA ARG A 7 2.03 -22.09 -51.87
C ARG A 7 2.07 -21.82 -53.39
N ASP A 8 2.33 -20.57 -53.73
CA ASP A 8 2.69 -20.01 -55.06
C ASP A 8 1.49 -19.80 -56.01
N THR A 9 1.32 -18.66 -56.69
CA THR A 9 2.21 -17.83 -57.53
C THR A 9 1.56 -16.42 -57.63
N GLY A 10 2.21 -15.27 -57.77
CA GLY A 10 3.28 -14.88 -58.68
C GLY A 10 2.70 -14.12 -59.89
N TYR A 11 2.69 -12.78 -59.88
CA TYR A 11 2.62 -11.94 -61.10
C TYR A 11 3.23 -10.55 -60.84
N GLU A 12 4.31 -10.26 -61.57
CA GLU A 12 4.90 -8.93 -61.78
C GLU A 12 4.26 -8.27 -63.02
N SER A 13 4.06 -6.94 -62.99
CA SER A 13 4.52 -6.00 -64.06
C SER A 13 4.10 -4.54 -63.80
N THR A 14 5.05 -3.75 -63.27
CA THR A 14 5.61 -2.45 -63.78
C THR A 14 4.70 -1.23 -64.15
N PRO A 15 5.24 0.00 -64.33
CA PRO A 15 5.29 1.01 -63.26
C PRO A 15 4.65 2.37 -63.62
N GLY A 16 4.16 3.10 -62.61
CA GLY A 16 3.76 4.50 -62.70
C GLY A 16 4.70 5.42 -61.91
N ARG A 17 5.56 6.14 -62.62
CA ARG A 17 6.50 7.14 -62.12
C ARG A 17 5.76 8.47 -61.90
N VAL A 18 5.64 8.92 -60.65
CA VAL A 18 5.37 10.34 -60.32
C VAL A 18 6.48 10.80 -59.38
N GLN A 19 7.28 11.75 -59.88
CA GLN A 19 8.30 12.45 -59.11
C GLN A 19 7.62 13.48 -58.20
N ASN A 20 7.86 13.38 -56.89
CA ASN A 20 7.69 14.50 -55.98
C ASN A 20 9.00 14.70 -55.22
N THR A 21 9.65 15.82 -55.53
CA THR A 21 10.81 16.36 -54.82
C THR A 21 10.35 17.08 -53.56
N ALA A 22 10.70 16.54 -52.39
CA ALA A 22 10.72 17.28 -51.14
C ALA A 22 12.01 16.92 -50.37
N ALA A 23 12.79 17.96 -50.10
CA ALA A 23 14.09 17.90 -49.46
C ALA A 23 13.97 17.49 -47.98
N ALA A 24 14.70 16.44 -47.59
CA ALA A 24 14.94 16.10 -46.20
C ALA A 24 16.24 16.76 -45.74
N ALA A 25 16.13 17.73 -44.83
CA ALA A 25 17.24 18.22 -44.04
C ALA A 25 17.56 17.20 -42.94
N GLN A 26 18.78 16.66 -42.95
CA GLN A 26 19.35 15.94 -41.81
C GLN A 26 19.87 16.94 -40.78
N PRO A 27 19.68 16.72 -39.47
CA PRO A 27 20.56 17.27 -38.47
C PRO A 27 21.57 16.19 -38.05
N SER A 28 22.79 16.34 -38.55
CA SER A 28 24.00 15.76 -37.97
C SER A 28 24.32 16.49 -36.67
N GLY A 29 23.91 15.90 -35.54
CA GLY A 29 24.32 16.29 -34.19
C GLY A 29 25.06 15.14 -33.51
N GLN A 30 26.35 14.98 -33.80
CA GLN A 30 27.24 14.14 -33.00
C GLN A 30 27.45 14.80 -31.64
N TYR A 31 26.77 14.30 -30.61
CA TYR A 31 27.15 14.57 -29.22
C TYR A 31 28.36 13.70 -28.87
N GLN A 32 29.55 14.30 -28.89
CA GLN A 32 30.72 13.74 -28.23
C GLN A 32 30.52 13.83 -26.72
N LEU A 33 30.15 12.71 -26.10
CA LEU A 33 30.34 12.47 -24.68
C LEU A 33 31.84 12.57 -24.39
N THR A 34 32.24 13.69 -23.78
CA THR A 34 33.57 13.85 -23.20
C THR A 34 33.68 12.85 -22.05
N GLN A 35 34.47 11.80 -22.27
CA GLN A 35 34.89 10.87 -21.23
C GLN A 35 35.74 11.65 -20.22
N GLN A 36 35.12 12.09 -19.12
CA GLN A 36 35.87 12.44 -17.92
C GLN A 36 36.39 11.15 -17.29
N SER A 37 37.70 11.11 -17.05
CA SER A 37 38.40 10.01 -16.40
C SER A 37 37.81 9.71 -15.02
N PRO A 38 37.80 8.44 -14.58
CA PRO A 38 37.17 8.07 -13.32
C PRO A 38 37.97 8.59 -12.14
N SER A 39 37.33 9.44 -11.35
CA SER A 39 37.63 9.66 -9.94
C SER A 39 37.66 8.31 -9.20
N ARG A 40 38.55 8.22 -8.21
CA ARG A 40 38.86 7.07 -7.34
C ARG A 40 37.67 6.14 -7.03
N PRO A 41 37.87 4.81 -6.95
CA PRO A 41 36.78 3.88 -6.73
C PRO A 41 36.23 3.99 -5.30
N VAL A 42 34.92 4.30 -5.22
CA VAL A 42 34.07 4.24 -4.01
C VAL A 42 34.18 2.89 -3.27
N GLN A 43 34.62 1.83 -3.95
CA GLN A 43 34.89 0.52 -3.34
C GLN A 43 35.97 0.57 -2.24
N GLU A 44 36.99 1.42 -2.35
CA GLU A 44 38.05 1.52 -1.33
C GLU A 44 37.59 2.21 -0.04
N GLN A 45 36.63 3.14 -0.13
CA GLN A 45 36.01 3.77 1.05
C GLN A 45 35.05 2.82 1.78
N VAL A 46 34.29 2.02 1.04
CA VAL A 46 33.40 0.99 1.63
C VAL A 46 34.20 -0.14 2.28
N GLN A 47 35.31 -0.57 1.67
CA GLN A 47 36.20 -1.59 2.25
C GLN A 47 36.94 -1.08 3.50
N ASN A 48 37.35 0.19 3.51
CA ASN A 48 37.99 0.80 4.68
C ASN A 48 37.01 1.04 5.84
N GLN A 49 35.73 1.36 5.58
CA GLN A 49 34.70 1.40 6.63
C GLN A 49 34.39 0.01 7.19
N GLN A 50 34.32 -1.04 6.36
CA GLN A 50 34.11 -2.41 6.83
C GLN A 50 35.31 -2.94 7.65
N GLN A 51 36.55 -2.61 7.28
CA GLN A 51 37.72 -2.98 8.09
C GLN A 51 37.85 -2.19 9.40
N GLN A 52 37.38 -0.94 9.47
CA GLN A 52 37.31 -0.19 10.72
C GLN A 52 36.21 -0.70 11.66
N GLN A 53 35.06 -1.14 11.13
CA GLN A 53 33.99 -1.72 11.96
C GLN A 53 34.35 -3.12 12.52
N GLN A 54 35.19 -3.89 11.84
CA GLN A 54 35.69 -5.18 12.34
C GLN A 54 36.77 -5.04 13.44
N ARG A 55 37.29 -3.84 13.70
CA ARG A 55 38.30 -3.58 14.75
C ARG A 55 37.74 -3.00 16.04
N LEU A 56 36.43 -2.79 16.14
CA LEU A 56 35.80 -2.43 17.41
C LEU A 56 35.72 -3.67 18.31
N PRO A 57 36.20 -3.61 19.57
CA PRO A 57 35.99 -4.69 20.52
C PRO A 57 34.48 -4.91 20.66
N LYS A 58 34.04 -6.17 20.74
CA LYS A 58 32.66 -6.55 21.07
C LYS A 58 32.25 -5.79 22.33
N GLN A 59 31.54 -4.67 22.17
CA GLN A 59 30.90 -3.98 23.26
C GLN A 59 29.74 -4.87 23.68
N THR A 60 29.92 -5.57 24.79
CA THR A 60 28.82 -6.08 25.59
C THR A 60 27.96 -4.88 25.97
N SER A 61 26.74 -4.83 25.46
CA SER A 61 25.76 -3.80 25.81
C SER A 61 25.64 -3.71 27.34
N PRO A 62 25.73 -2.51 27.93
CA PRO A 62 25.51 -2.35 29.35
C PRO A 62 24.04 -2.65 29.65
N ASN A 63 23.82 -3.57 30.59
CA ASN A 63 22.54 -3.85 31.22
C ASN A 63 21.90 -2.53 31.68
N ARG A 64 20.97 -1.99 30.89
CA ARG A 64 20.18 -0.82 31.28
C ARG A 64 19.05 -1.31 32.18
N ARG A 65 19.32 -1.34 33.49
CA ARG A 65 18.26 -1.45 34.51
C ARG A 65 17.32 -0.27 34.35
N LEU A 66 16.06 -0.56 34.04
CA LEU A 66 14.95 0.38 34.19
C LEU A 66 14.76 0.70 35.68
N PRO A 67 14.24 1.90 36.03
CA PRO A 67 13.99 2.29 37.41
C PRO A 67 12.99 1.31 38.06
N GLN A 68 13.36 0.79 39.23
CA GLN A 68 12.46 0.03 40.09
C GLN A 68 11.29 0.94 40.49
N ALA A 69 10.08 0.59 40.02
CA ALA A 69 8.85 1.07 40.62
C ALA A 69 8.76 0.53 42.05
N GLN A 70 8.41 1.42 42.98
CA GLN A 70 8.25 1.11 44.39
C GLN A 70 7.23 0.00 44.61
N GLU A 71 7.59 -0.90 45.51
CA GLU A 71 6.86 -2.10 45.92
C GLU A 71 5.44 -1.75 46.39
N ALA A 72 4.45 -2.07 45.57
CA ALA A 72 3.11 -2.39 46.04
C ALA A 72 3.03 -3.91 46.22
N THR A 73 2.61 -4.32 47.41
CA THR A 73 2.45 -5.68 47.91
C THR A 73 1.94 -6.68 46.87
N SER A 74 2.78 -7.68 46.61
CA SER A 74 2.57 -8.80 45.69
C SER A 74 1.51 -9.79 46.19
N SER A 75 0.37 -9.86 45.50
CA SER A 75 -0.41 -11.10 45.37
C SER A 75 0.16 -11.89 44.19
N SER A 76 0.81 -13.02 44.48
CA SER A 76 1.38 -13.92 43.48
C SER A 76 0.28 -14.54 42.60
N SER A 77 0.18 -14.12 41.35
CA SER A 77 -0.48 -14.88 40.29
C SER A 77 0.59 -15.54 39.42
N SER A 78 0.73 -16.86 39.57
CA SER A 78 1.52 -17.70 38.66
C SER A 78 1.02 -17.54 37.22
N PRO A 79 1.89 -17.67 36.20
CA PRO A 79 1.44 -17.72 34.81
C PRO A 79 0.47 -18.89 34.66
N ARG A 80 -0.77 -18.60 34.22
CA ARG A 80 -1.76 -19.63 33.89
C ARG A 80 -1.17 -20.53 32.81
N ASN A 81 -1.03 -21.81 33.11
CA ASN A 81 -0.83 -22.84 32.11
C ASN A 81 -1.96 -22.73 31.09
N THR A 82 -1.61 -22.47 29.84
CA THR A 82 -2.51 -22.51 28.69
C THR A 82 -2.90 -23.97 28.48
N GLU A 83 -4.10 -24.37 28.94
CA GLU A 83 -4.62 -25.71 28.70
C GLU A 83 -4.77 -25.95 27.18
N ALA A 84 -4.28 -27.10 26.72
CA ALA A 84 -4.37 -27.51 25.33
C ALA A 84 -5.85 -27.70 24.94
N VAL A 85 -6.35 -26.81 24.07
CA VAL A 85 -7.70 -26.84 23.54
C VAL A 85 -7.88 -28.10 22.68
N THR A 86 -8.71 -29.04 23.12
CA THR A 86 -9.03 -30.27 22.37
C THR A 86 -9.85 -29.96 21.12
N THR A 87 -9.60 -30.70 20.03
CA THR A 87 -10.14 -30.50 18.67
C THR A 87 -11.64 -30.77 18.48
N SER A 88 -12.41 -30.96 19.56
CA SER A 88 -13.81 -31.42 19.52
C SER A 88 -14.87 -30.33 19.25
N GLU A 89 -14.47 -29.12 18.85
CA GLU A 89 -15.39 -27.96 18.79
C GLU A 89 -15.78 -27.48 17.38
N VAL A 90 -15.33 -28.12 16.31
CA VAL A 90 -15.63 -27.67 14.94
C VAL A 90 -16.94 -28.29 14.44
N GLN A 91 -17.98 -27.48 14.25
CA GLN A 91 -19.28 -27.93 13.73
C GLN A 91 -19.49 -27.43 12.30
N LEU A 92 -19.67 -28.37 11.37
CA LEU A 92 -20.09 -28.08 9.99
C LEU A 92 -21.61 -27.85 9.95
N LEU A 93 -22.04 -26.67 9.49
CA LEU A 93 -23.45 -26.27 9.43
C LEU A 93 -24.10 -26.53 8.06
N SER A 94 -23.30 -26.57 6.99
CA SER A 94 -23.81 -26.80 5.63
C SER A 94 -24.10 -28.28 5.37
N PRO A 95 -25.16 -28.62 4.60
CA PRO A 95 -25.38 -29.97 4.11
C PRO A 95 -24.19 -30.51 3.28
N PRO A 96 -24.03 -31.85 3.18
CA PRO A 96 -23.10 -32.46 2.22
C PRO A 96 -23.34 -31.91 0.80
N GLU A 97 -22.28 -31.82 -0.01
CA GLU A 97 -22.32 -31.40 -1.43
C GLU A 97 -22.80 -29.96 -1.71
N THR A 98 -23.21 -29.21 -0.70
CA THR A 98 -23.55 -27.78 -0.85
C THR A 98 -22.34 -26.89 -0.57
N TRP A 99 -22.24 -25.77 -1.27
CA TRP A 99 -21.21 -24.75 -1.10
C TRP A 99 -21.88 -23.36 -0.97
N PRO A 100 -21.36 -22.46 -0.10
CA PRO A 100 -20.20 -22.65 0.76
C PRO A 100 -20.41 -23.61 1.94
N LYS A 101 -19.32 -24.19 2.44
CA LYS A 101 -19.31 -24.87 3.73
C LYS A 101 -19.20 -23.84 4.84
N VAL A 102 -20.13 -23.81 5.78
CA VAL A 102 -20.10 -22.90 6.91
C VAL A 102 -19.68 -23.68 8.15
N VAL A 103 -18.61 -23.23 8.78
CA VAL A 103 -18.03 -23.84 9.97
C VAL A 103 -18.24 -22.89 11.15
N ARG A 104 -18.78 -23.43 12.25
CA ARG A 104 -18.84 -22.78 13.56
C ARG A 104 -17.80 -23.42 14.47
N ILE A 105 -17.12 -22.60 15.27
CA ILE A 105 -16.06 -23.04 16.18
C ILE A 105 -16.51 -22.82 17.62
N GLY A 106 -16.93 -23.89 18.28
CA GLY A 106 -17.39 -23.86 19.67
C GLY A 106 -18.46 -22.79 19.90
N THR A 107 -18.26 -21.98 20.94
CA THR A 107 -19.12 -20.83 21.28
C THR A 107 -18.61 -19.50 20.72
N ALA A 108 -17.61 -19.51 19.84
CA ALA A 108 -17.04 -18.27 19.34
C ALA A 108 -18.07 -17.47 18.52
N PRO A 109 -18.11 -16.13 18.65
CA PRO A 109 -19.12 -15.28 18.01
C PRO A 109 -18.82 -15.01 16.53
N PHE A 110 -18.18 -15.96 15.84
CA PHE A 110 -17.83 -15.86 14.43
C PHE A 110 -18.04 -17.20 13.72
N THR A 111 -18.10 -17.15 12.39
CA THR A 111 -18.14 -18.33 11.53
C THR A 111 -17.05 -18.24 10.48
N VAL A 112 -16.74 -19.37 9.83
CA VAL A 112 -15.85 -19.42 8.68
C VAL A 112 -16.61 -20.03 7.51
N SER A 113 -16.77 -19.27 6.42
CA SER A 113 -17.29 -19.81 5.16
C SER A 113 -16.14 -20.30 4.30
N ILE A 114 -16.24 -21.52 3.80
CA ILE A 114 -15.25 -22.16 2.94
C ILE A 114 -15.87 -22.33 1.56
N HIS A 115 -15.18 -21.82 0.55
CA HIS A 115 -15.62 -21.78 -0.83
C HIS A 115 -14.68 -22.64 -1.67
N ALA A 116 -15.22 -23.59 -2.41
CA ALA A 116 -14.49 -24.28 -3.47
C ALA A 116 -14.76 -23.57 -4.79
N HIS A 117 -13.71 -23.14 -5.47
CA HIS A 117 -13.84 -22.37 -6.72
C HIS A 117 -12.64 -22.57 -7.64
N LEU A 118 -12.73 -22.00 -8.84
CA LEU A 118 -11.64 -21.96 -9.80
C LEU A 118 -11.10 -20.54 -9.87
N PHE A 119 -9.80 -20.41 -9.65
CA PHE A 119 -9.10 -19.14 -9.77
C PHE A 119 -8.66 -18.95 -11.24
N ASN A 120 -9.10 -17.86 -11.87
CA ASN A 120 -8.77 -17.54 -13.25
C ASN A 120 -7.42 -16.81 -13.31
N SER A 121 -6.33 -17.57 -13.43
CA SER A 121 -5.03 -17.01 -13.80
C SER A 121 -4.60 -17.61 -15.15
N PRO A 122 -4.61 -16.85 -16.25
CA PRO A 122 -4.14 -17.36 -17.53
C PRO A 122 -2.72 -17.96 -17.40
N PRO A 123 -2.44 -19.16 -17.94
CA PRO A 123 -3.28 -19.95 -18.86
C PRO A 123 -4.21 -20.98 -18.19
N ASN A 124 -4.12 -21.23 -16.90
CA ASN A 124 -4.74 -22.40 -16.26
C ASN A 124 -5.73 -22.00 -15.16
N GLN A 125 -6.90 -22.63 -15.16
CA GLN A 125 -7.80 -22.57 -14.01
C GLN A 125 -7.17 -23.34 -12.85
N MET A 126 -7.06 -22.67 -11.71
CA MET A 126 -6.46 -23.24 -10.51
C MET A 126 -7.55 -23.54 -9.48
N PRO A 127 -7.82 -24.81 -9.16
CA PRO A 127 -8.82 -25.14 -8.16
C PRO A 127 -8.33 -24.71 -6.77
N CYS A 128 -9.16 -23.96 -6.05
CA CYS A 128 -8.80 -23.43 -4.74
C CYS A 128 -9.90 -23.70 -3.71
N TRP A 129 -9.50 -23.69 -2.43
CA TRP A 129 -10.40 -23.43 -1.32
C TRP A 129 -10.10 -22.06 -0.73
N THR A 130 -11.11 -21.23 -0.53
CA THR A 130 -10.99 -19.94 0.17
C THR A 130 -11.82 -19.95 1.43
N TYR A 131 -11.18 -19.63 2.55
CA TYR A 131 -11.76 -19.52 3.88
C TYR A 131 -11.92 -18.04 4.18
N VAL A 132 -13.13 -17.62 4.50
CA VAL A 132 -13.48 -16.24 4.82
C VAL A 132 -14.11 -16.24 6.21
N SER A 133 -13.52 -15.52 7.14
CA SER A 133 -14.12 -15.30 8.45
C SER A 133 -15.30 -14.34 8.36
N HIS A 134 -16.25 -14.50 9.27
CA HIS A 134 -17.38 -13.58 9.45
C HIS A 134 -17.61 -13.34 10.94
N GLY A 135 -17.46 -12.09 11.38
CA GLY A 135 -17.77 -11.65 12.74
C GLY A 135 -16.56 -11.35 13.62
N ILE A 136 -15.32 -11.61 13.15
CA ILE A 136 -14.11 -11.24 13.89
C ILE A 136 -13.79 -9.74 13.78
N SER A 137 -14.50 -9.00 12.93
CA SER A 137 -14.47 -7.52 12.87
C SER A 137 -15.09 -6.81 14.07
N THR A 138 -15.95 -7.48 14.83
CA THR A 138 -16.58 -6.90 16.03
C THR A 138 -15.57 -6.48 17.12
N PRO A 139 -14.43 -7.17 17.32
CA PRO A 139 -13.30 -6.68 18.11
C PRO A 139 -12.25 -5.91 17.29
N SER A 140 -12.60 -5.06 16.32
CA SER A 140 -11.67 -4.23 15.52
C SER A 140 -10.56 -4.97 14.74
N GLN A 141 -10.59 -6.30 14.66
CA GLN A 141 -9.70 -7.09 13.82
C GLN A 141 -10.32 -7.26 12.43
N PRO A 142 -9.68 -6.81 11.33
CA PRO A 142 -10.21 -7.07 10.01
C PRO A 142 -10.45 -8.57 9.77
N GLU A 143 -11.50 -8.88 9.00
CA GLU A 143 -11.80 -10.26 8.59
C GLU A 143 -10.58 -10.87 7.89
N VAL A 144 -10.50 -12.20 7.85
CA VAL A 144 -9.35 -12.93 7.33
C VAL A 144 -9.78 -13.77 6.15
N VAL A 145 -9.02 -13.66 5.06
CA VAL A 145 -9.16 -14.48 3.86
C VAL A 145 -7.93 -15.36 3.73
N PHE A 146 -8.14 -16.66 3.74
CA PHE A 146 -7.09 -17.66 3.56
C PHE A 146 -7.43 -18.48 2.31
N THR A 147 -6.56 -18.50 1.30
CA THR A 147 -6.82 -19.27 0.08
C THR A 147 -5.74 -20.31 -0.14
N LEU A 148 -6.14 -21.55 -0.36
CA LEU A 148 -5.27 -22.69 -0.61
C LEU A 148 -5.47 -23.23 -2.01
N LEU A 149 -4.36 -23.39 -2.73
CA LEU A 149 -4.36 -24.14 -3.98
C LEU A 149 -4.60 -25.62 -3.68
N ARG A 150 -5.62 -26.18 -4.34
CA ARG A 150 -5.96 -27.59 -4.25
C ARG A 150 -5.06 -28.40 -5.17
N ARG A 151 -4.50 -29.49 -4.65
CA ARG A 151 -3.71 -30.44 -5.44
C ARG A 151 -4.65 -31.24 -6.34
N GLY A 152 -4.14 -31.71 -7.47
CA GLY A 152 -4.94 -32.51 -8.42
C GLY A 152 -5.53 -33.80 -7.81
N SER A 153 -4.91 -34.34 -6.75
CA SER A 153 -5.36 -35.55 -6.05
C SER A 153 -6.33 -35.29 -4.90
N GLU A 154 -6.53 -34.03 -4.49
CA GLU A 154 -7.37 -33.70 -3.34
C GLU A 154 -8.84 -33.64 -3.74
N ASN A 155 -9.69 -34.32 -2.97
CA ASN A 155 -11.13 -34.27 -3.14
C ASN A 155 -11.65 -32.90 -2.67
N VAL A 156 -12.58 -32.28 -3.42
CA VAL A 156 -13.14 -30.96 -3.09
C VAL A 156 -13.77 -30.89 -1.69
N GLU A 157 -14.33 -32.00 -1.19
CA GLU A 157 -14.96 -32.11 0.12
C GLU A 157 -13.95 -32.39 1.26
N THR A 158 -12.69 -32.70 0.94
CA THR A 158 -11.62 -32.95 1.93
C THR A 158 -10.73 -31.72 2.11
N PHE A 159 -11.34 -30.57 2.43
CA PHE A 159 -10.60 -29.33 2.68
C PHE A 159 -9.86 -29.40 4.03
N PRO A 160 -8.64 -28.86 4.15
CA PRO A 160 -7.88 -28.86 5.40
C PRO A 160 -8.49 -27.92 6.45
N LEU A 161 -8.32 -28.25 7.73
CA LEU A 161 -8.90 -27.46 8.85
C LEU A 161 -7.94 -26.46 9.49
N PHE A 162 -6.63 -26.51 9.22
CA PHE A 162 -5.68 -25.56 9.82
C PHE A 162 -5.99 -24.08 9.54
N PRO A 163 -6.58 -23.65 8.39
CA PRO A 163 -6.99 -22.26 8.23
C PRO A 163 -8.09 -21.85 9.21
N VAL A 164 -8.98 -22.77 9.57
CA VAL A 164 -10.04 -22.56 10.57
C VAL A 164 -9.42 -22.41 11.97
N GLU A 165 -8.41 -23.23 12.31
CA GLU A 165 -7.65 -23.11 13.55
C GLU A 165 -6.85 -21.79 13.63
N TRP A 166 -6.29 -21.35 12.50
CA TRP A 166 -5.61 -20.07 12.40
C TRP A 166 -6.57 -18.90 12.69
N ILE A 167 -7.74 -18.88 12.04
CA ILE A 167 -8.76 -17.85 12.27
C ILE A 167 -9.26 -17.88 13.72
N LYS A 168 -9.39 -19.06 14.34
CA LYS A 168 -9.67 -19.19 15.80
C LYS A 168 -8.63 -18.48 16.65
N SER A 169 -7.35 -18.67 16.32
CA SER A 169 -6.23 -18.05 17.03
C SER A 169 -6.26 -16.52 16.91
N ILE A 170 -6.55 -16.01 15.71
CA ILE A 170 -6.72 -14.58 15.47
C ILE A 170 -7.88 -14.00 16.27
N SER A 171 -9.03 -14.68 16.27
CA SER A 171 -10.18 -14.22 17.05
C SER A 171 -9.87 -14.16 18.54
N ALA A 172 -9.17 -15.16 19.08
CA ALA A 172 -8.74 -15.16 20.48
C ALA A 172 -7.78 -14.01 20.81
N LEU A 173 -6.84 -13.69 19.90
CA LEU A 173 -5.96 -12.52 20.05
C LEU A 173 -6.76 -11.22 20.05
N ALA A 174 -7.68 -11.05 19.09
CA ALA A 174 -8.51 -9.86 18.99
C ALA A 174 -9.37 -9.64 20.24
N GLN A 175 -9.92 -10.72 20.80
CA GLN A 175 -10.64 -10.68 22.09
C GLN A 175 -9.76 -10.28 23.27
N SER A 176 -8.44 -10.50 23.18
CA SER A 176 -7.47 -10.02 24.18
C SER A 176 -7.00 -8.58 23.96
N GLY A 177 -7.53 -7.89 22.93
CA GLY A 177 -7.14 -6.52 22.56
C GLY A 177 -5.87 -6.46 21.72
N LEU A 178 -5.44 -7.58 21.15
CA LEU A 178 -4.28 -7.66 20.26
C LEU A 178 -4.76 -7.89 18.83
N HIS A 179 -4.28 -7.08 17.91
CA HIS A 179 -4.70 -7.13 16.50
C HIS A 179 -3.50 -7.38 15.61
N LEU A 180 -3.72 -8.17 14.57
CA LEU A 180 -2.76 -8.36 13.50
C LEU A 180 -2.96 -7.28 12.45
N GLU A 181 -1.85 -6.70 12.01
CA GLU A 181 -1.83 -5.63 11.02
C GLU A 181 -1.43 -6.11 9.63
N THR A 182 -1.76 -5.32 8.61
CA THR A 182 -1.20 -5.53 7.28
C THR A 182 0.33 -5.40 7.30
N GLY A 183 1.02 -6.37 6.71
CA GLY A 183 2.47 -6.51 6.72
C GLY A 183 3.01 -7.30 7.91
N GLU A 184 2.18 -7.69 8.87
CA GLU A 184 2.64 -8.38 10.07
C GLU A 184 2.98 -9.85 9.81
N LEU A 185 4.18 -10.24 10.24
CA LEU A 185 4.73 -11.57 10.10
C LEU A 185 4.50 -12.39 11.36
N VAL A 186 3.91 -13.57 11.19
CA VAL A 186 3.63 -14.55 12.23
C VAL A 186 4.52 -15.75 12.02
N GLU A 187 5.36 -16.09 13.00
CA GLU A 187 6.29 -17.20 12.86
C GLU A 187 5.60 -18.54 13.07
N LEU A 188 5.92 -19.52 12.22
CA LEU A 188 5.43 -20.89 12.32
C LEU A 188 6.57 -21.79 12.82
N ASP A 189 6.30 -22.56 13.88
CA ASP A 189 7.17 -23.63 14.35
C ASP A 189 6.36 -24.93 14.35
N ILE A 190 6.56 -25.74 13.31
CA ILE A 190 5.80 -26.96 13.04
C ILE A 190 6.74 -28.16 13.13
N GLY A 191 6.81 -28.74 14.31
CA GLY A 191 7.48 -30.02 14.57
C GLY A 191 6.55 -31.22 14.33
N HIS A 192 7.10 -32.42 14.50
CA HIS A 192 6.33 -33.66 14.39
C HIS A 192 5.31 -33.85 15.53
N VAL A 193 5.59 -33.29 16.70
CA VAL A 193 4.79 -33.49 17.93
C VAL A 193 4.02 -32.23 18.32
N GLU A 194 4.59 -31.06 18.04
CA GLU A 194 4.06 -29.76 18.42
C GLU A 194 4.03 -28.87 17.18
N ALA A 195 2.94 -28.11 17.03
CA ALA A 195 2.93 -26.95 16.15
C ALA A 195 2.61 -25.72 17.00
N SER A 196 3.20 -24.60 16.66
CA SER A 196 2.92 -23.34 17.32
C SER A 196 3.07 -22.17 16.36
N VAL A 197 2.37 -21.09 16.70
CA VAL A 197 2.48 -19.81 16.02
C VAL A 197 2.97 -18.77 17.01
N THR A 198 3.92 -17.94 16.60
CA THR A 198 4.51 -16.90 17.45
C THR A 198 4.25 -15.52 16.86
N ILE A 199 3.67 -14.64 17.67
CA ILE A 199 3.31 -13.26 17.32
C ILE A 199 3.93 -12.35 18.37
N GLY A 200 4.98 -11.64 18.00
CA GLY A 200 5.80 -10.89 18.95
C GLY A 200 6.36 -11.80 20.04
N GLN A 201 5.85 -11.66 21.26
CA GLN A 201 6.25 -12.47 22.44
C GLN A 201 5.24 -13.57 22.79
N ILE A 202 4.15 -13.69 22.04
CA ILE A 202 3.04 -14.60 22.34
C ILE A 202 3.21 -15.85 21.49
N LYS A 203 3.34 -17.00 22.15
CA LYS A 203 3.35 -18.32 21.52
C LYS A 203 2.00 -19.00 21.74
N ILE A 204 1.32 -19.39 20.67
CA ILE A 204 0.04 -20.10 20.70
C ILE A 204 0.27 -21.52 20.17
N LEU A 205 -0.07 -22.52 20.98
CA LEU A 205 -0.01 -23.92 20.57
C LEU A 205 -1.13 -24.25 19.59
N GLN A 206 -0.80 -25.01 18.56
CA GLN A 206 -1.68 -25.45 17.49
C GLN A 206 -1.74 -26.98 17.44
N ASN A 207 -2.72 -27.51 16.70
CA ASN A 207 -2.77 -28.93 16.44
C ASN A 207 -1.65 -29.33 15.45
N ALA A 208 -0.63 -30.04 15.93
CA ALA A 208 0.51 -30.45 15.11
C ALA A 208 0.10 -31.24 13.85
N GLN A 209 -0.91 -32.11 13.96
CA GLN A 209 -1.38 -32.94 12.84
C GLN A 209 -2.06 -32.10 11.75
N ALA A 210 -2.93 -31.16 12.13
CA ALA A 210 -3.62 -30.28 11.17
C ALA A 210 -2.63 -29.41 10.39
N TRP A 211 -1.56 -28.97 11.05
CA TRP A 211 -0.55 -28.07 10.49
C TRP A 211 0.60 -28.77 9.75
N GLN A 212 0.70 -30.10 9.77
CA GLN A 212 1.79 -30.82 9.07
C GLN A 212 1.89 -30.44 7.58
N MET A 213 0.76 -30.15 6.93
CA MET A 213 0.71 -29.73 5.53
C MET A 213 1.40 -28.38 5.27
N MET A 214 1.68 -27.62 6.32
CA MET A 214 2.34 -26.31 6.28
C MET A 214 3.78 -26.34 6.79
N SER A 215 4.35 -27.52 7.10
CA SER A 215 5.69 -27.68 7.69
C SER A 215 6.85 -27.05 6.88
N ARG A 216 6.67 -26.83 5.58
CA ARG A 216 7.63 -26.11 4.72
C ARG A 216 7.68 -24.59 5.01
N PHE A 217 6.59 -24.04 5.53
CA PHE A 217 6.47 -22.61 5.76
C PHE A 217 7.02 -22.23 7.13
N GLY A 218 7.80 -21.15 7.16
CA GLY A 218 8.38 -20.59 8.39
C GLY A 218 7.57 -19.43 8.94
N SER A 219 6.66 -18.86 8.15
CA SER A 219 5.80 -17.78 8.61
C SER A 219 4.52 -17.65 7.77
N LEU A 220 3.51 -17.03 8.39
CA LEU A 220 2.35 -16.43 7.73
C LEU A 220 2.51 -14.91 7.75
N LEU A 221 2.03 -14.24 6.72
CA LEU A 221 2.02 -12.80 6.58
C LEU A 221 0.59 -12.34 6.33
N HIS A 222 0.16 -11.31 7.06
CA HIS A 222 -1.11 -10.65 6.82
C HIS A 222 -0.95 -9.62 5.70
N GLY A 223 -1.32 -10.01 4.48
CA GLY A 223 -1.32 -9.13 3.32
C GLY A 223 -2.43 -8.08 3.36
N MET A 224 -2.28 -7.07 2.51
CA MET A 224 -3.31 -6.06 2.28
C MET A 224 -4.58 -6.67 1.66
N PRO A 225 -5.73 -6.00 1.81
CA PRO A 225 -6.96 -6.39 1.14
C PRO A 225 -6.76 -6.49 -0.37
N LEU A 226 -7.29 -7.55 -0.97
CA LEU A 226 -7.29 -7.72 -2.42
C LEU A 226 -8.70 -7.51 -2.96
N ASN A 227 -8.79 -6.93 -4.15
CA ASN A 227 -10.06 -6.68 -4.80
C ASN A 227 -10.81 -8.00 -5.05
N SER A 228 -12.12 -8.02 -4.77
CA SER A 228 -12.99 -9.18 -5.02
C SER A 228 -12.89 -9.70 -6.45
N GLY A 229 -12.64 -8.82 -7.43
CA GLY A 229 -12.49 -9.17 -8.83
C GLY A 229 -11.32 -10.12 -9.14
N CYS A 230 -10.38 -10.35 -8.22
CA CYS A 230 -9.41 -11.43 -8.40
C CYS A 230 -9.98 -12.82 -8.12
N PHE A 231 -11.11 -12.90 -7.42
CA PHE A 231 -11.84 -14.13 -7.15
C PHE A 231 -13.11 -14.20 -8.02
N GLN A 232 -13.56 -15.40 -8.37
CA GLN A 232 -14.87 -15.60 -9.01
C GLN A 232 -16.00 -15.62 -7.96
N PHE A 233 -16.01 -14.63 -7.08
CA PHE A 233 -17.02 -14.53 -6.03
C PHE A 233 -18.05 -13.44 -6.35
N PRO A 234 -19.28 -13.55 -5.79
CA PRO A 234 -20.17 -12.39 -5.71
C PRO A 234 -19.49 -11.20 -5.04
N ASP A 235 -19.81 -9.98 -5.46
CA ASP A 235 -19.13 -8.75 -5.03
C ASP A 235 -19.20 -8.49 -3.52
N ASP A 236 -20.21 -9.04 -2.83
CA ASP A 236 -20.45 -8.90 -1.39
C ASP A 236 -19.79 -9.99 -0.54
N MET A 237 -19.15 -10.97 -1.17
CA MET A 237 -18.68 -12.16 -0.47
C MET A 237 -17.38 -11.95 0.30
N LEU A 238 -16.50 -11.07 -0.20
CA LEU A 238 -15.23 -10.75 0.43
C LEU A 238 -15.36 -9.44 1.20
N PRO A 239 -15.12 -9.44 2.52
CA PRO A 239 -15.13 -8.21 3.29
C PRO A 239 -14.07 -7.24 2.75
N PRO A 240 -14.41 -5.95 2.52
CA PRO A 240 -13.57 -5.01 1.77
C PRO A 240 -12.20 -4.74 2.39
N ASN A 241 -12.07 -4.93 3.71
CA ASN A 241 -10.82 -4.72 4.45
C ASN A 241 -10.18 -6.03 4.92
N ALA A 242 -10.58 -7.17 4.37
CA ALA A 242 -10.08 -8.45 4.87
C ALA A 242 -8.58 -8.62 4.62
N HIS A 243 -7.85 -9.13 5.62
CA HIS A 243 -6.45 -9.48 5.48
C HIS A 243 -6.30 -10.79 4.71
N HIS A 244 -5.51 -10.77 3.65
CA HIS A 244 -5.18 -11.96 2.88
C HIS A 244 -3.96 -12.65 3.49
N VAL A 245 -4.10 -13.92 3.88
CA VAL A 245 -2.98 -14.67 4.46
C VAL A 245 -2.06 -15.19 3.35
N ILE A 246 -0.77 -14.91 3.49
CA ILE A 246 0.30 -15.33 2.60
C ILE A 246 1.25 -16.20 3.40
N ALA A 247 1.65 -17.35 2.88
CA ALA A 247 2.62 -18.22 3.55
C ALA A 247 4.01 -18.05 2.94
N LEU A 248 5.03 -17.85 3.77
CA LEU A 248 6.43 -17.73 3.37
C LEU A 248 7.21 -18.97 3.81
N THR A 249 8.05 -19.50 2.93
CA THR A 249 8.91 -20.64 3.25
C THR A 249 9.95 -20.26 4.32
N HIS A 250 10.66 -21.24 4.89
CA HIS A 250 11.73 -20.94 5.87
C HIS A 250 12.81 -19.99 5.31
N GLU A 251 13.24 -20.21 4.06
CA GLU A 251 14.24 -19.36 3.39
C GLU A 251 13.71 -17.94 3.13
N GLU A 252 12.47 -17.84 2.67
CA GLU A 252 11.79 -16.57 2.44
C GLU A 252 11.55 -15.80 3.75
N THR A 253 11.22 -16.51 4.83
CA THR A 253 11.05 -15.94 6.17
C THR A 253 12.37 -15.31 6.65
N ALA A 254 13.50 -15.98 6.43
CA ALA A 254 14.81 -15.44 6.76
C ALA A 254 15.11 -14.15 5.97
N VAL A 255 14.79 -14.14 4.67
CA VAL A 255 14.93 -12.94 3.83
C VAL A 255 13.99 -11.83 4.31
N ALA A 256 12.73 -12.12 4.63
CA ALA A 256 11.76 -11.12 5.12
C ALA A 256 12.22 -10.46 6.43
N LYS A 257 12.76 -11.24 7.37
CA LYS A 257 13.27 -10.72 8.64
C LYS A 257 14.49 -9.79 8.46
N GLN A 258 15.35 -10.09 7.48
CA GLN A 258 16.59 -9.32 7.27
C GLN A 258 16.43 -8.17 6.25
N PHE A 259 15.65 -8.38 5.21
CA PHE A 259 15.49 -7.51 4.05
C PHE A 259 14.02 -7.11 3.80
N GLY A 260 13.14 -7.25 4.79
CA GLY A 260 11.76 -6.77 4.71
C GLY A 260 10.84 -7.65 3.87
N VAL A 261 9.56 -7.66 4.25
CA VAL A 261 8.53 -8.50 3.64
C VAL A 261 8.25 -8.15 2.17
N THR A 262 8.30 -6.87 1.81
CA THR A 262 7.99 -6.39 0.45
C THR A 262 8.92 -6.98 -0.60
N ARG A 263 10.21 -7.17 -0.27
CA ARG A 263 11.18 -7.84 -1.18
C ARG A 263 10.74 -9.26 -1.50
N VAL A 264 10.32 -10.00 -0.49
CA VAL A 264 9.86 -11.39 -0.64
C VAL A 264 8.55 -11.44 -1.42
N LEU A 265 7.60 -10.57 -1.09
CA LEU A 265 6.32 -10.46 -1.80
C LEU A 265 6.51 -10.15 -3.28
N GLY A 266 7.45 -9.27 -3.62
CA GLY A 266 7.77 -8.97 -5.02
C GLY A 266 8.31 -10.17 -5.78
N HIS A 267 9.22 -10.95 -5.19
CA HIS A 267 9.68 -12.20 -5.80
C HIS A 267 8.57 -13.25 -5.92
N LEU A 268 7.71 -13.34 -4.92
CA LEU A 268 6.56 -14.24 -4.94
C LEU A 268 5.58 -13.86 -6.07
N GLY A 269 5.19 -12.59 -6.16
CA GLY A 269 4.36 -12.06 -7.23
C GLY A 269 4.98 -12.27 -8.61
N LEU A 270 6.25 -11.92 -8.78
CA LEU A 270 6.98 -12.08 -10.05
C LEU A 270 7.02 -13.55 -10.49
N SER A 271 7.21 -14.49 -9.56
CA SER A 271 7.34 -15.92 -9.87
C SER A 271 6.11 -16.53 -10.56
N VAL A 272 4.92 -15.98 -10.28
CA VAL A 272 3.65 -16.41 -10.86
C VAL A 272 2.98 -15.32 -11.69
N ARG A 273 3.71 -14.24 -12.02
CA ARG A 273 3.25 -13.09 -12.80
C ARG A 273 1.98 -12.45 -12.24
N TRP A 274 1.93 -12.30 -10.92
CA TRP A 274 0.80 -11.73 -10.20
C TRP A 274 1.25 -10.53 -9.36
N PHE A 275 0.60 -9.38 -9.54
CA PHE A 275 0.80 -8.21 -8.69
C PHE A 275 -0.39 -8.07 -7.71
N PRO A 276 -0.16 -7.73 -6.43
CA PRO A 276 1.13 -7.53 -5.76
C PRO A 276 1.88 -8.83 -5.41
N TYR A 277 1.11 -9.90 -5.18
CA TYR A 277 1.53 -11.26 -4.81
C TYR A 277 0.33 -12.21 -5.05
N PRO A 278 0.55 -13.53 -5.23
CA PRO A 278 -0.55 -14.47 -5.44
C PRO A 278 -1.55 -14.45 -4.26
N PRO A 279 -2.87 -14.32 -4.53
CA PRO A 279 -3.91 -14.41 -3.51
C PRO A 279 -4.12 -15.83 -2.96
N TRP A 280 -3.32 -16.81 -3.36
CA TRP A 280 -3.40 -18.21 -2.95
C TRP A 280 -2.06 -18.72 -2.41
N ILE A 281 -2.14 -19.71 -1.53
CA ILE A 281 -1.00 -20.46 -1.02
C ILE A 281 -0.90 -21.78 -1.79
N ASP A 282 0.15 -21.91 -2.60
CA ASP A 282 0.59 -23.19 -3.16
C ASP A 282 1.53 -23.88 -2.16
N ARG A 283 1.09 -25.02 -1.61
CA ARG A 283 1.84 -25.79 -0.60
C ARG A 283 3.04 -26.53 -1.18
N ASP A 284 3.08 -26.70 -2.51
CA ASP A 284 4.11 -27.47 -3.21
C ASP A 284 5.13 -26.57 -3.92
N ARG A 285 4.97 -25.24 -3.85
CA ARG A 285 5.89 -24.29 -4.47
C ARG A 285 7.29 -24.34 -3.86
N GLY A 286 8.28 -24.00 -4.68
CA GLY A 286 9.64 -23.75 -4.23
C GLY A 286 9.81 -22.38 -3.56
N ASP A 287 10.99 -22.17 -2.99
CA ASP A 287 11.40 -20.88 -2.45
C ASP A 287 11.65 -19.90 -3.61
N THR A 288 11.09 -18.70 -3.55
CA THR A 288 11.30 -17.70 -4.60
C THR A 288 12.55 -16.87 -4.37
N VAL A 289 13.06 -16.83 -3.14
CA VAL A 289 14.27 -16.10 -2.75
C VAL A 289 14.86 -16.71 -1.47
N ASN A 290 16.18 -16.65 -1.32
CA ASN A 290 16.90 -17.07 -0.12
C ASN A 290 18.00 -16.06 0.26
N LEU A 291 18.68 -16.26 1.40
CA LEU A 291 19.74 -15.36 1.86
C LEU A 291 20.97 -15.29 0.93
N ALA A 292 21.30 -16.38 0.24
CA ALA A 292 22.42 -16.39 -0.71
C ALA A 292 22.18 -15.44 -1.90
N ASP A 293 20.91 -15.30 -2.31
CA ASP A 293 20.48 -14.33 -3.32
C ASP A 293 20.62 -12.88 -2.86
N GLN A 294 20.80 -12.62 -1.57
CA GLN A 294 20.88 -11.25 -1.00
C GLN A 294 22.32 -10.79 -0.74
N GLY A 295 23.31 -11.61 -1.09
CA GLY A 295 24.72 -11.29 -0.88
C GLY A 295 25.13 -10.01 -1.58
N GLY A 296 25.77 -9.10 -0.83
CA GLY A 296 26.20 -7.80 -1.33
C GLY A 296 25.11 -6.72 -1.34
N SER A 297 23.94 -7.00 -0.76
CA SER A 297 22.91 -5.97 -0.62
C SER A 297 23.42 -4.80 0.21
N ILE A 298 23.14 -3.58 -0.23
CA ILE A 298 23.50 -2.33 0.45
C ILE A 298 22.83 -2.21 1.82
N ARG A 299 21.77 -2.98 2.07
CA ARG A 299 21.06 -3.02 3.35
C ARG A 299 21.83 -3.75 4.43
N ILE A 300 22.86 -4.51 4.06
CA ILE A 300 23.75 -5.17 5.00
C ILE A 300 24.59 -4.11 5.72
N GLY A 301 24.39 -4.01 7.05
CA GLY A 301 25.15 -3.09 7.89
C GLY A 301 24.53 -1.70 8.07
N ILE A 302 23.39 -1.43 7.43
CA ILE A 302 22.65 -0.18 7.62
C ILE A 302 21.56 -0.42 8.68
N PRO A 303 21.44 0.46 9.70
CA PRO A 303 20.31 0.42 10.62
C PRO A 303 19.01 0.65 9.88
N ILE A 304 18.09 -0.31 9.97
CA ILE A 304 16.80 -0.28 9.30
C ILE A 304 15.68 -0.24 10.33
N LEU A 305 14.82 0.79 10.25
CA LEU A 305 13.57 0.80 10.99
C LEU A 305 12.53 -0.05 10.27
N ARG A 306 11.89 -0.94 11.04
CA ARG A 306 10.71 -1.69 10.59
C ARG A 306 9.53 -1.24 11.41
N LEU A 307 8.54 -0.66 10.73
CA LEU A 307 7.34 -0.11 11.35
C LEU A 307 6.15 -0.42 10.45
N ASN A 308 5.25 -1.30 10.88
CA ASN A 308 4.10 -1.72 10.09
C ASN A 308 3.27 -0.51 9.63
N GLY A 309 2.91 -0.50 8.34
CA GLY A 309 2.18 0.59 7.70
C GLY A 309 3.04 1.78 7.26
N LEU A 310 4.35 1.80 7.56
CA LEU A 310 5.30 2.71 6.93
C LEU A 310 5.46 2.33 5.45
N ASN A 311 5.29 3.27 4.54
CA ASN A 311 5.33 2.97 3.11
C ASN A 311 6.07 4.07 2.35
N ALA A 312 6.84 3.65 1.34
CA ALA A 312 7.49 4.52 0.38
C ALA A 312 7.07 4.15 -1.04
N MET A 313 6.67 5.15 -1.82
CA MET A 313 6.25 5.00 -3.21
C MET A 313 6.98 5.99 -4.11
N LEU A 314 7.22 5.60 -5.35
CA LEU A 314 7.55 6.53 -6.43
C LEU A 314 6.30 6.73 -7.28
N ILE A 315 5.77 7.96 -7.27
CA ILE A 315 4.65 8.38 -8.09
C ILE A 315 5.16 9.46 -9.03
N GLN A 316 5.25 9.16 -10.32
CA GLN A 316 5.91 10.03 -11.31
C GLN A 316 7.38 10.32 -10.91
N ASP A 317 7.67 11.55 -10.49
CA ASP A 317 8.97 12.02 -10.03
C ASP A 317 9.04 12.27 -8.51
N ASP A 318 7.97 11.94 -7.79
CA ASP A 318 7.87 12.11 -6.35
C ASP A 318 8.16 10.81 -5.62
N ILE A 319 9.16 10.83 -4.74
CA ILE A 319 9.44 9.78 -3.77
C ILE A 319 8.72 10.15 -2.47
N ILE A 320 7.61 9.48 -2.20
CA ILE A 320 6.70 9.80 -1.11
C ILE A 320 6.92 8.78 0.01
N LEU A 321 7.28 9.26 1.20
CA LEU A 321 7.30 8.49 2.45
C LEU A 321 6.06 8.82 3.27
N THR A 322 5.21 7.82 3.49
CA THR A 322 3.97 7.95 4.25
C THR A 322 4.13 7.31 5.63
N ILE A 323 3.99 8.12 6.68
CA ILE A 323 3.98 7.66 8.07
C ILE A 323 2.56 7.26 8.47
N PRO A 324 2.34 6.10 9.12
CA PRO A 324 0.99 5.65 9.50
C PRO A 324 0.32 6.63 10.48
N ALA A 325 -1.01 6.54 10.54
CA ALA A 325 -1.83 7.42 11.37
C ALA A 325 -1.80 7.06 12.87
N ASP A 326 -1.34 5.86 13.20
CA ASP A 326 -1.23 5.39 14.59
C ASP A 326 -0.22 6.23 15.39
N GLU A 327 -0.69 6.85 16.48
CA GLU A 327 0.12 7.77 17.29
C GLU A 327 1.29 7.08 18.01
N HIS A 328 1.13 5.82 18.40
CA HIS A 328 2.23 5.06 19.02
C HIS A 328 3.35 4.79 18.02
N LYS A 329 2.99 4.45 16.78
CA LYS A 329 3.93 4.28 15.67
C LYS A 329 4.58 5.59 15.26
N ARG A 330 3.82 6.69 15.19
CA ARG A 330 4.38 8.03 14.94
C ARG A 330 5.40 8.40 16.00
N LYS A 331 5.09 8.17 17.27
CA LYS A 331 6.05 8.38 18.36
C LYS A 331 7.29 7.51 18.19
N THR A 332 7.12 6.21 17.92
CA THR A 332 8.23 5.27 17.69
C THR A 332 9.12 5.73 16.52
N PHE A 333 8.52 6.18 15.43
CA PHE A 333 9.23 6.74 14.28
C PHE A 333 10.03 7.99 14.67
N LYS A 334 9.41 8.95 15.38
CA LYS A 334 10.08 10.16 15.86
C LYS A 334 11.25 9.85 16.78
N ASP A 335 11.04 8.99 17.77
CA ASP A 335 12.07 8.60 18.75
C ASP A 335 13.25 7.94 18.03
N TYR A 336 12.96 7.07 17.06
CA TYR A 336 13.99 6.43 16.24
C TYR A 336 14.79 7.45 15.45
N ILE A 337 14.12 8.33 14.68
CA ILE A 337 14.79 9.37 13.88
C ILE A 337 15.56 10.36 14.77
N GLN A 338 15.06 10.69 15.95
CA GLN A 338 15.75 11.57 16.91
C GLN A 338 16.97 10.91 17.53
N GLY A 339 16.90 9.60 17.80
CA GLY A 339 18.00 8.84 18.42
C GLY A 339 19.22 8.65 17.52
N LEU A 340 19.10 8.88 16.22
CA LEU A 340 20.19 8.71 15.26
C LEU A 340 21.21 9.88 15.30
N PRO A 341 22.53 9.59 15.19
CA PRO A 341 23.52 10.62 14.91
C PRO A 341 23.17 11.42 13.65
N LEU A 342 23.47 12.72 13.61
CA LEU A 342 23.22 13.57 12.44
C LEU A 342 23.93 13.08 11.17
N SER A 343 25.07 12.41 11.32
CA SER A 343 25.86 11.84 10.22
C SER A 343 25.49 10.40 9.85
N ALA A 344 24.54 9.77 10.56
CA ALA A 344 24.24 8.36 10.34
C ALA A 344 23.32 8.18 9.12
N ALA A 345 23.69 7.24 8.25
CA ALA A 345 22.76 6.70 7.26
C ALA A 345 21.69 5.85 7.95
N VAL A 346 20.47 5.88 7.41
CA VAL A 346 19.33 5.17 7.97
C VAL A 346 18.47 4.58 6.86
N GLY A 347 18.09 3.33 7.00
CA GLY A 347 17.09 2.68 6.16
C GLY A 347 15.73 2.61 6.85
N LEU A 348 14.68 2.58 6.03
CA LEU A 348 13.29 2.41 6.41
C LEU A 348 12.72 1.29 5.56
N ASP A 349 12.20 0.24 6.19
CA ASP A 349 11.42 -0.77 5.46
C ASP A 349 10.10 -0.15 5.01
N SER A 350 9.77 -0.41 3.75
CA SER A 350 8.53 0.05 3.13
C SER A 350 7.61 -1.14 2.92
N PHE A 351 6.40 -1.07 3.47
CA PHE A 351 5.36 -2.07 3.31
C PHE A 351 4.55 -1.82 2.04
N MET A 352 3.91 -2.84 1.49
CA MET A 352 3.07 -2.69 0.29
C MET A 352 1.88 -1.76 0.55
N ASN A 353 1.65 -0.82 -0.39
CA ASN A 353 0.49 0.07 -0.37
C ASN A 353 -0.62 -0.45 -1.29
N GLU A 354 -1.88 -0.28 -0.89
CA GLU A 354 -3.06 -0.62 -1.70
C GLU A 354 -3.19 0.23 -2.98
N ASP A 355 -2.61 1.43 -2.98
CA ASP A 355 -2.56 2.34 -4.13
C ASP A 355 -1.43 2.02 -5.11
N ALA A 356 -0.57 1.04 -4.78
CA ALA A 356 0.49 0.63 -5.68
C ALA A 356 -0.07 -0.16 -6.87
N ASP A 357 0.43 0.14 -8.06
CA ASP A 357 0.14 -0.61 -9.28
C ASP A 357 1.33 -1.45 -9.75
N SER A 358 2.48 -1.28 -9.10
CA SER A 358 3.75 -1.87 -9.46
C SER A 358 4.72 -1.94 -8.28
N GLY A 359 5.77 -2.73 -8.41
CA GLY A 359 6.85 -2.85 -7.43
C GLY A 359 8.17 -3.22 -8.09
N LEU A 360 9.24 -3.15 -7.29
CA LEU A 360 10.59 -3.57 -7.70
C LEU A 360 11.00 -4.87 -7.00
N THR A 361 11.88 -5.60 -7.65
CA THR A 361 12.55 -6.78 -7.11
C THR A 361 14.03 -6.73 -7.42
N TRP A 362 14.84 -7.26 -6.51
CA TRP A 362 16.28 -7.36 -6.71
C TRP A 362 16.86 -8.66 -6.13
N LYS A 363 17.90 -9.18 -6.78
CA LYS A 363 18.77 -10.27 -6.33
C LYS A 363 20.22 -9.98 -6.71
N ARG A 364 21.15 -10.61 -5.99
CA ARG A 364 22.57 -10.63 -6.28
C ARG A 364 22.82 -10.99 -7.74
N GLY A 365 23.74 -10.25 -8.37
CA GLY A 365 24.11 -10.42 -9.77
C GLY A 365 23.25 -9.59 -10.73
N GLN A 366 22.14 -9.02 -10.28
CA GLN A 366 21.39 -8.03 -11.05
C GLN A 366 22.05 -6.67 -10.94
N LYS A 367 22.32 -6.06 -12.10
CA LYS A 367 22.83 -4.69 -12.19
C LYS A 367 21.73 -3.67 -11.88
N ASP A 368 20.54 -3.91 -12.44
CA ASP A 368 19.36 -3.07 -12.33
C ASP A 368 18.21 -3.90 -11.73
N PRO A 369 17.32 -3.30 -10.92
CA PRO A 369 16.16 -4.02 -10.40
C PRO A 369 15.18 -4.41 -11.51
N MET A 370 14.39 -5.44 -11.22
CA MET A 370 13.29 -5.84 -12.10
C MET A 370 11.98 -5.27 -11.58
N GLY A 371 11.30 -4.49 -12.41
CA GLY A 371 9.94 -4.04 -12.15
C GLY A 371 8.90 -5.11 -12.49
N TYR A 372 7.84 -5.17 -11.71
CA TYR A 372 6.65 -5.98 -11.98
C TYR A 372 5.40 -5.18 -11.65
N ALA A 373 4.35 -5.33 -12.43
CA ALA A 373 3.18 -4.45 -12.37
C ALA A 373 1.89 -5.24 -12.56
N SER A 374 0.79 -4.60 -12.16
CA SER A 374 -0.56 -5.00 -12.55
C SER A 374 -0.75 -4.89 -14.08
N ASN A 375 -1.86 -5.42 -14.58
CA ASN A 375 -2.18 -5.65 -16.01
C ASN A 375 -2.09 -4.41 -16.95
N SER A 376 -1.74 -3.23 -16.46
CA SER A 376 -1.65 -1.99 -17.25
C SER A 376 -0.33 -1.86 -18.03
N GLY A 377 0.73 -2.58 -17.65
CA GLY A 377 2.08 -2.37 -18.21
C GLY A 377 2.67 -0.97 -17.95
N VAL A 378 1.95 -0.12 -17.20
CA VAL A 378 2.35 1.23 -16.83
C VAL A 378 2.54 1.25 -15.32
N MET A 379 3.73 1.65 -14.87
CA MET A 379 4.09 1.79 -13.46
C MET A 379 3.84 3.24 -13.03
N LYS A 380 2.59 3.58 -12.67
CA LYS A 380 2.25 4.95 -12.24
C LYS A 380 2.57 5.16 -10.76
N SER A 381 2.42 4.10 -9.98
CA SER A 381 2.48 4.10 -8.52
C SER A 381 3.37 2.94 -8.07
N LEU A 382 4.68 3.15 -8.11
CA LEU A 382 5.68 2.13 -7.85
C LEU A 382 5.96 2.01 -6.35
N ASN A 383 5.59 0.86 -5.77
CA ASN A 383 5.92 0.56 -4.39
C ASN A 383 7.41 0.23 -4.24
N LEU A 384 8.09 0.91 -3.32
CA LEU A 384 9.49 0.64 -3.00
C LEU A 384 9.59 -0.43 -1.91
N GLY A 385 10.62 -1.27 -1.96
CA GLY A 385 10.93 -2.25 -0.90
C GLY A 385 11.54 -1.61 0.34
N PHE A 386 12.27 -0.50 0.17
CA PHE A 386 12.82 0.32 1.23
C PHE A 386 13.12 1.75 0.75
N LEU A 387 13.31 2.65 1.70
CA LEU A 387 13.85 3.99 1.49
C LEU A 387 15.04 4.19 2.42
N MET A 388 16.10 4.84 1.96
CA MET A 388 17.29 5.12 2.75
C MET A 388 17.64 6.61 2.69
N PHE A 389 18.11 7.17 3.81
CA PHE A 389 18.73 8.49 3.86
C PHE A 389 20.22 8.36 4.11
N ALA A 390 21.02 9.08 3.35
CA ALA A 390 22.46 9.19 3.50
C ALA A 390 22.84 10.68 3.61
N PRO A 391 23.08 11.21 4.81
CA PRO A 391 23.51 12.60 5.00
C PRO A 391 24.97 12.81 4.58
N GLN A 392 25.52 14.01 4.81
CA GLN A 392 26.91 14.40 4.50
C GLN A 392 27.26 14.35 3.01
N GLN A 393 26.28 14.64 2.16
CA GLN A 393 26.49 14.72 0.71
C GLN A 393 26.69 16.18 0.28
N ASP A 394 27.31 16.39 -0.88
CA ASP A 394 27.56 17.74 -1.41
C ASP A 394 26.31 18.34 -2.08
N SER A 395 25.38 17.50 -2.56
CA SER A 395 24.09 17.90 -3.16
C SER A 395 22.94 17.01 -2.68
N ASP A 396 21.71 17.51 -2.85
CA ASP A 396 20.49 16.76 -2.57
C ASP A 396 20.03 16.03 -3.84
N HIS A 397 20.20 14.72 -3.88
CA HIS A 397 19.81 13.88 -5.01
C HIS A 397 19.30 12.52 -4.55
N CYS A 398 18.83 11.70 -5.49
CA CYS A 398 18.47 10.33 -5.20
C CYS A 398 19.05 9.35 -6.21
N ILE A 399 19.23 8.12 -5.75
CA ILE A 399 19.62 6.99 -6.60
C ILE A 399 18.64 5.85 -6.38
N MET A 400 18.25 5.19 -7.46
CA MET A 400 17.59 3.89 -7.37
C MET A 400 18.66 2.85 -7.05
N CYS A 401 18.41 2.03 -6.04
CA CYS A 401 19.34 1.00 -5.61
C CYS A 401 18.57 -0.23 -5.16
N GLU A 402 18.85 -1.38 -5.79
CA GLU A 402 18.09 -2.61 -5.59
C GLU A 402 16.58 -2.35 -5.79
N ASP A 403 15.73 -2.87 -4.93
CA ASP A 403 14.28 -2.67 -4.95
C ASP A 403 13.82 -1.40 -4.20
N GLY A 404 14.70 -0.42 -3.98
CA GLY A 404 14.38 0.80 -3.24
C GLY A 404 15.10 2.05 -3.76
N TYR A 405 15.07 3.11 -2.96
CA TYR A 405 15.75 4.37 -3.24
C TYR A 405 16.64 4.82 -2.07
N GLY A 406 17.78 5.38 -2.43
CA GLY A 406 18.62 6.18 -1.53
C GLY A 406 18.42 7.67 -1.79
N ILE A 407 18.15 8.43 -0.72
CA ILE A 407 18.06 9.89 -0.68
C ILE A 407 19.39 10.40 -0.10
N LEU A 408 20.23 10.93 -0.98
CA LEU A 408 21.58 11.42 -0.70
C LEU A 408 21.49 12.92 -0.52
N ILE A 409 21.72 13.40 0.71
CA ILE A 409 21.37 14.77 1.10
C ILE A 409 22.45 15.45 1.92
N ARG A 410 22.45 16.79 1.85
CA ARG A 410 23.26 17.65 2.70
C ARG A 410 22.78 17.60 4.15
N ASP A 411 23.66 17.99 5.06
CA ASP A 411 23.37 17.97 6.50
C ASP A 411 22.25 18.93 6.90
N ASP A 412 22.14 20.08 6.22
CA ASP A 412 21.06 21.06 6.46
C ASP A 412 19.70 20.54 5.98
N THR A 413 19.64 19.89 4.82
CA THR A 413 18.44 19.20 4.33
C THR A 413 18.04 18.06 5.25
N TRP A 414 19.00 17.25 5.71
CA TRP A 414 18.69 16.19 6.67
C TRP A 414 18.14 16.74 7.99
N LYS A 415 18.74 17.81 8.51
CA LYS A 415 18.22 18.50 9.70
C LYS A 415 16.79 18.99 9.50
N ARG A 416 16.47 19.60 8.36
CA ARG A 416 15.11 20.04 8.03
C ARG A 416 14.11 18.88 8.02
N ILE A 417 14.47 17.75 7.41
CA ILE A 417 13.61 16.55 7.41
C ILE A 417 13.39 16.07 8.85
N ARG A 418 14.44 15.98 9.68
CA ARG A 418 14.32 15.57 11.08
C ARG A 418 13.42 16.52 11.88
N ASP A 419 13.58 17.82 11.68
CA ASP A 419 12.75 18.84 12.34
C ASP A 419 11.27 18.68 11.92
N SER A 420 10.98 18.46 10.64
CA SER A 420 9.62 18.15 10.17
C SER A 420 9.07 16.85 10.78
N VAL A 421 9.89 15.81 10.91
CA VAL A 421 9.52 14.57 11.60
C VAL A 421 9.12 14.84 13.05
N GLN A 422 9.92 15.61 13.80
CA GLN A 422 9.61 15.92 15.20
C GLN A 422 8.29 16.70 15.35
N ASN A 423 8.02 17.62 14.42
CA ASN A 423 6.88 18.52 14.47
C ASN A 423 5.60 17.99 13.82
N ASN A 424 5.54 16.73 13.37
CA ASN A 424 4.41 16.20 12.57
C ASN A 424 4.10 17.04 11.32
N GLN A 425 5.13 17.63 10.72
CA GLN A 425 4.97 18.49 9.55
C GLN A 425 5.28 17.68 8.29
N GLU A 426 4.43 17.85 7.29
CA GLU A 426 4.77 17.43 5.93
C GLU A 426 5.89 18.33 5.39
N ILE A 427 6.74 17.76 4.53
CA ILE A 427 7.80 18.53 3.87
C ILE A 427 8.03 18.01 2.46
N ILE A 428 8.30 18.94 1.55
CA ILE A 428 8.74 18.66 0.18
C ILE A 428 10.18 19.14 0.05
N ILE A 429 11.07 18.24 -0.36
CA ILE A 429 12.48 18.51 -0.61
C ILE A 429 12.73 18.33 -2.11
N PRO A 430 13.08 19.39 -2.85
CA PRO A 430 13.52 19.24 -4.22
C PRO A 430 14.86 18.49 -4.25
N LEU A 431 15.00 17.59 -5.21
CA LEU A 431 16.20 16.80 -5.48
C LEU A 431 16.69 17.10 -6.91
N ASP A 432 17.92 16.72 -7.21
CA ASP A 432 18.45 16.79 -8.58
C ASP A 432 17.60 15.97 -9.58
N ASN A 433 17.65 16.33 -10.87
CA ASN A 433 16.90 15.72 -11.98
C ASN A 433 15.36 15.79 -11.85
N ASP A 434 14.85 16.95 -11.41
CA ASP A 434 13.41 17.26 -11.29
C ASP A 434 12.63 16.31 -10.35
N LYS A 435 13.33 15.55 -9.51
CA LYS A 435 12.71 14.68 -8.51
C LYS A 435 12.43 15.42 -7.23
N ARG A 436 11.50 14.89 -6.43
CA ARG A 436 11.18 15.44 -5.12
C ARG A 436 11.06 14.33 -4.10
N PHE A 437 11.52 14.57 -2.89
CA PHE A 437 11.17 13.76 -1.73
C PHE A 437 10.01 14.43 -0.99
N ILE A 438 9.01 13.65 -0.61
CA ILE A 438 7.85 14.13 0.15
C ILE A 438 7.68 13.26 1.39
N LEU A 439 7.65 13.89 2.57
CA LEU A 439 7.24 13.25 3.82
C LEU A 439 5.77 13.60 4.07
N GLN A 440 4.92 12.58 4.24
CA GLN A 440 3.49 12.74 4.51
C GLN A 440 3.07 11.96 5.75
N TRP A 441 2.06 12.47 6.43
CA TRP A 441 1.46 11.81 7.60
C TRP A 441 0.08 11.31 7.22
N LYS A 442 -0.11 9.99 7.18
CA LYS A 442 -1.44 9.40 6.94
C LYS A 442 -2.37 9.91 8.03
N GLN A 443 -3.43 10.59 7.65
CA GLN A 443 -4.44 11.08 8.58
C GLN A 443 -5.32 9.90 9.05
N SER A 444 -5.74 9.91 10.32
CA SER A 444 -6.72 8.95 10.91
C SER A 444 -8.12 9.55 11.05
N VAL A 445 -8.20 10.87 10.95
CA VAL A 445 -9.43 11.64 11.02
C VAL A 445 -9.42 12.64 9.88
N PHE A 446 -10.51 12.69 9.14
CA PHE A 446 -10.80 13.77 8.22
C PHE A 446 -11.71 14.79 8.88
N HIS A 447 -11.22 16.02 9.02
CA HIS A 447 -12.00 17.14 9.54
C HIS A 447 -12.74 17.82 8.39
N ASN A 448 -14.07 17.76 8.44
CA ASN A 448 -14.93 18.32 7.41
C ASN A 448 -14.87 19.85 7.41
N PRO A 449 -14.42 20.49 6.31
CA PRO A 449 -14.35 21.93 6.29
C PRO A 449 -15.72 22.63 6.22
N ILE A 450 -16.80 21.89 5.97
CA ILE A 450 -18.15 22.48 5.84
C ILE A 450 -18.84 22.61 7.19
N ASP A 451 -18.75 21.59 8.05
CA ASP A 451 -19.48 21.54 9.31
C ASP A 451 -18.61 21.21 10.53
N GLY A 452 -17.30 21.05 10.35
CA GLY A 452 -16.34 20.72 11.42
C GLY A 452 -16.45 19.28 11.92
N SER A 453 -17.30 18.44 11.32
CA SER A 453 -17.42 17.04 11.73
C SER A 453 -16.16 16.23 11.45
N GLU A 454 -15.91 15.23 12.28
CA GLU A 454 -14.78 14.31 12.15
C GLU A 454 -15.25 12.99 11.50
N TYR A 455 -14.51 12.54 10.50
CA TYR A 455 -14.69 11.23 9.88
C TYR A 455 -13.48 10.36 10.19
N THR A 456 -13.67 9.32 10.99
CA THR A 456 -12.60 8.36 11.36
C THR A 456 -12.59 7.11 10.47
N ALA A 457 -13.43 7.08 9.42
CA ALA A 457 -13.59 5.95 8.51
C ALA A 457 -12.55 5.99 7.37
N SER A 458 -12.57 5.00 6.46
CA SER A 458 -11.75 5.00 5.24
C SER A 458 -12.25 6.07 4.25
N TRP A 459 -11.99 7.35 4.49
CA TRP A 459 -12.15 8.35 3.44
C TRP A 459 -11.02 8.20 2.43
N ARG A 460 -11.27 8.64 1.19
CA ARG A 460 -10.24 8.62 0.14
C ARG A 460 -10.23 9.90 -0.63
N THR A 461 -9.03 10.47 -0.76
CA THR A 461 -8.80 11.69 -1.52
C THR A 461 -8.20 11.35 -2.87
N TYR A 462 -8.86 11.78 -3.92
CA TYR A 462 -8.39 11.69 -5.30
C TYR A 462 -7.93 13.08 -5.75
N ARG A 463 -6.68 13.18 -6.18
CA ARG A 463 -6.10 14.40 -6.77
C ARG A 463 -5.82 14.17 -8.25
N SER A 464 -5.79 15.24 -9.04
CA SER A 464 -5.35 15.12 -10.43
C SER A 464 -3.90 14.65 -10.46
N SER A 465 -3.62 13.50 -11.07
CA SER A 465 -2.28 12.92 -11.19
C SER A 465 -1.52 13.47 -12.41
N GLY A 466 -1.97 14.57 -13.02
CA GLY A 466 -1.28 15.16 -14.18
C GLY A 466 -0.22 16.16 -13.74
N PRO A 467 0.83 16.41 -14.55
CA PRO A 467 1.63 17.63 -14.37
C PRO A 467 0.69 18.84 -14.34
N PRO A 468 1.03 19.91 -13.59
CA PRO A 468 0.21 21.11 -13.54
C PRO A 468 -0.16 21.51 -14.96
N LYS A 469 -1.45 21.43 -15.30
CA LYS A 469 -1.88 21.86 -16.62
C LYS A 469 -1.48 23.34 -16.74
N PRO A 470 -0.99 23.79 -17.92
CA PRO A 470 -0.77 25.21 -18.14
C PRO A 470 -2.05 25.97 -17.75
N PRO A 471 -1.93 27.21 -17.26
CA PRO A 471 -3.05 27.99 -16.74
C PRO A 471 -4.22 27.88 -17.71
N SER A 472 -5.25 27.17 -17.26
CA SER A 472 -6.49 27.08 -17.99
C SER A 472 -7.04 28.50 -18.14
N SER A 473 -7.66 28.82 -19.28
CA SER A 473 -8.38 30.09 -19.42
C SER A 473 -9.57 30.21 -18.47
N SER A 474 -9.99 29.10 -17.86
CA SER A 474 -11.01 29.06 -16.82
C SER A 474 -10.43 29.43 -15.46
N HIS A 475 -11.18 30.26 -14.74
CA HIS A 475 -10.86 30.70 -13.38
C HIS A 475 -11.30 29.72 -12.29
N VAL A 476 -11.86 28.55 -12.67
CA VAL A 476 -12.28 27.47 -11.78
C VAL A 476 -11.64 26.15 -12.19
N SER A 477 -10.79 25.60 -11.33
CA SER A 477 -10.20 24.27 -11.57
C SER A 477 -10.52 23.31 -10.43
N MET A 478 -11.02 22.12 -10.75
CA MET A 478 -11.18 21.07 -9.74
C MET A 478 -9.79 20.56 -9.34
N SER A 479 -9.51 20.57 -8.03
CA SER A 479 -8.21 20.17 -7.49
C SER A 479 -8.25 18.80 -6.82
N GLN A 480 -9.37 18.44 -6.19
CA GLN A 480 -9.51 17.16 -5.50
C GLN A 480 -10.98 16.72 -5.33
N VAL A 481 -11.16 15.43 -5.17
CA VAL A 481 -12.41 14.75 -4.80
C VAL A 481 -12.14 13.94 -3.53
N VAL A 482 -12.98 14.07 -2.50
CA VAL A 482 -12.85 13.32 -1.25
C VAL A 482 -14.11 12.51 -1.02
N PHE A 483 -14.03 11.18 -1.07
CA PHE A 483 -15.12 10.32 -0.62
C PHE A 483 -15.04 10.21 0.90
N LEU A 484 -15.99 10.80 1.62
CA LEU A 484 -16.02 10.81 3.09
C LEU A 484 -16.27 9.41 3.66
N VAL A 485 -16.93 8.57 2.88
CA VAL A 485 -17.05 7.13 3.08
C VAL A 485 -16.72 6.49 1.74
N GLN A 486 -15.66 5.67 1.67
CA GLN A 486 -15.32 4.97 0.44
C GLN A 486 -16.49 4.08 0.02
N PRO A 487 -17.12 4.34 -1.14
CA PRO A 487 -18.21 3.50 -1.59
C PRO A 487 -17.65 2.16 -2.08
N PRO A 488 -18.40 1.05 -1.93
CA PRO A 488 -18.06 -0.21 -2.59
C PRO A 488 -17.82 -0.04 -4.09
N THR A 489 -16.92 -0.83 -4.68
CA THR A 489 -16.68 -0.80 -6.13
C THR A 489 -17.99 -1.01 -6.90
N GLY A 490 -18.23 -0.21 -7.93
CA GLY A 490 -19.46 -0.30 -8.74
C GLY A 490 -20.71 0.28 -8.08
N THR A 491 -20.57 0.96 -6.92
CA THR A 491 -21.68 1.69 -6.30
C THR A 491 -22.18 2.83 -7.17
N ILE A 492 -21.27 3.48 -7.90
CA ILE A 492 -21.52 4.62 -8.78
C ILE A 492 -20.81 4.36 -10.11
N ASP A 493 -21.46 4.67 -11.22
CA ASP A 493 -20.79 4.61 -12.53
C ASP A 493 -19.77 5.74 -12.64
N ASN A 494 -18.54 5.39 -13.03
CA ASN A 494 -17.43 6.34 -13.08
C ASN A 494 -17.66 7.44 -14.12
N GLN A 495 -18.25 7.12 -15.28
CA GLN A 495 -18.47 8.10 -16.34
C GLN A 495 -19.61 9.04 -15.96
N GLU A 496 -20.72 8.50 -15.44
CA GLU A 496 -21.83 9.34 -14.96
C GLU A 496 -21.39 10.28 -13.83
N PHE A 497 -20.55 9.80 -12.90
CA PHE A 497 -20.01 10.64 -11.85
C PHE A 497 -19.09 11.73 -12.40
N VAL A 498 -18.22 11.41 -13.35
CA VAL A 498 -17.35 12.40 -14.01
C VAL A 498 -18.19 13.45 -14.74
N ASP A 499 -19.21 13.05 -15.49
CA ASP A 499 -20.10 13.95 -16.22
C ASP A 499 -20.87 14.87 -15.27
N TYR A 500 -21.31 14.33 -14.13
CA TYR A 500 -21.98 15.11 -13.08
C TYR A 500 -21.06 16.15 -12.44
N VAL A 501 -19.82 15.76 -12.11
CA VAL A 501 -18.80 16.67 -11.56
C VAL A 501 -18.43 17.77 -12.57
N GLN A 502 -18.35 17.45 -13.86
CA GLN A 502 -18.12 18.43 -14.92
C GLN A 502 -19.28 19.44 -15.04
N GLN A 503 -20.53 18.99 -14.95
CA GLN A 503 -21.69 19.89 -14.94
C GLN A 503 -21.67 20.82 -13.72
N ILE A 504 -21.29 20.31 -12.54
CA ILE A 504 -21.10 21.14 -11.34
C ILE A 504 -20.00 22.18 -11.57
N GLN A 505 -18.85 21.78 -12.13
CA GLN A 505 -17.76 22.71 -12.44
C GLN A 505 -18.23 23.83 -13.39
N GLN A 506 -19.03 23.50 -14.41
CA GLN A 506 -19.59 24.49 -15.34
C GLN A 506 -20.53 25.49 -14.64
N VAL A 507 -21.35 25.03 -13.69
CA VAL A 507 -22.20 25.93 -12.89
C VAL A 507 -21.36 26.89 -12.06
N ILE A 508 -20.29 26.40 -11.42
CA ILE A 508 -19.38 27.25 -10.64
C ILE A 508 -18.67 28.26 -11.55
N GLU A 509 -18.14 27.83 -12.70
CA GLU A 509 -17.48 28.70 -13.70
C GLU A 509 -18.40 29.84 -14.16
N GLN A 510 -19.68 29.56 -14.40
CA GLN A 510 -20.66 30.57 -14.85
C GLN A 510 -21.05 31.58 -13.77
N ARG A 511 -21.00 31.17 -12.49
CA ARG A 511 -21.49 31.96 -11.35
C ARG A 511 -20.39 32.69 -10.60
N VAL A 512 -19.17 32.15 -10.59
CA VAL A 512 -18.02 32.81 -9.97
C VAL A 512 -17.53 33.91 -10.93
N PRO A 513 -17.32 35.16 -10.45
CA PRO A 513 -16.78 36.24 -11.28
C PRO A 513 -15.44 35.85 -11.91
N VAL A 514 -15.21 36.23 -13.16
CA VAL A 514 -13.94 35.96 -13.86
C VAL A 514 -12.78 36.70 -13.17
N GLN A 515 -13.03 37.91 -12.67
CA GLN A 515 -12.03 38.70 -11.95
C GLN A 515 -11.96 38.27 -10.47
N PRO A 516 -10.76 38.14 -9.88
CA PRO A 516 -10.61 37.81 -8.49
C PRO A 516 -11.29 38.82 -7.58
N LEU A 517 -12.02 38.34 -6.58
CA LEU A 517 -12.52 39.19 -5.50
C LEU A 517 -11.34 39.73 -4.66
N PRO A 518 -11.49 40.89 -4.00
CA PRO A 518 -10.51 41.37 -3.04
C PRO A 518 -10.19 40.28 -1.99
N PRO A 519 -8.92 40.13 -1.57
CA PRO A 519 -8.56 39.19 -0.53
C PRO A 519 -9.28 39.55 0.78
N ALA A 520 -9.76 38.54 1.50
CA ALA A 520 -10.31 38.73 2.84
C ALA A 520 -9.25 39.35 3.76
N GLN A 521 -9.67 40.23 4.68
CA GLN A 521 -8.74 40.87 5.61
C GLN A 521 -7.87 39.83 6.33
N GLY A 522 -6.55 39.98 6.23
CA GLY A 522 -5.57 39.09 6.85
C GLY A 522 -5.09 37.91 6.00
N ASN A 523 -5.60 37.72 4.78
CA ASN A 523 -5.14 36.66 3.88
C ASN A 523 -4.32 37.21 2.70
N ASN A 524 -3.13 36.64 2.49
CA ASN A 524 -2.20 37.05 1.44
C ASN A 524 -2.23 36.12 0.19
N HIS A 525 -3.10 35.11 0.17
CA HIS A 525 -3.16 34.17 -0.95
C HIS A 525 -3.98 34.74 -2.12
N PRO A 526 -3.48 34.64 -3.37
CA PRO A 526 -4.32 34.87 -4.54
C PRO A 526 -5.37 33.77 -4.64
N GLY A 527 -6.65 34.14 -4.73
CA GLY A 527 -7.74 33.20 -4.98
C GLY A 527 -8.44 32.65 -3.73
N ARG A 528 -9.35 31.69 -3.96
CA ARG A 528 -10.14 31.00 -2.93
C ARG A 528 -10.30 29.52 -3.28
N GLN A 529 -10.67 28.69 -2.32
CA GLN A 529 -11.04 27.29 -2.59
C GLN A 529 -12.50 27.06 -2.21
N ALA A 530 -13.35 26.72 -3.17
CA ALA A 530 -14.71 26.30 -2.92
C ALA A 530 -14.77 24.78 -2.64
N VAL A 531 -15.56 24.38 -1.64
CA VAL A 531 -15.76 22.97 -1.28
C VAL A 531 -17.26 22.68 -1.33
N ILE A 532 -17.66 21.67 -2.11
CA ILE A 532 -19.04 21.24 -2.25
C ILE A 532 -19.17 19.82 -1.72
N GLU A 533 -20.01 19.59 -0.71
CA GLU A 533 -20.37 18.27 -0.21
C GLU A 533 -21.68 17.81 -0.85
N ILE A 534 -21.68 16.57 -1.32
CA ILE A 534 -22.77 15.92 -2.03
C ILE A 534 -23.03 14.56 -1.38
N GLU A 535 -24.30 14.27 -1.13
CA GLU A 535 -24.79 12.96 -0.74
C GLU A 535 -25.67 12.38 -1.86
N LEU A 536 -25.39 11.13 -2.25
CA LEU A 536 -26.10 10.41 -3.31
C LEU A 536 -26.63 9.07 -2.76
N PRO A 537 -27.88 8.67 -3.07
CA PRO A 537 -28.86 9.40 -3.87
C PRO A 537 -29.33 10.67 -3.15
N LYS A 538 -29.86 11.65 -3.90
CA LYS A 538 -30.25 12.95 -3.33
C LYS A 538 -31.32 12.78 -2.23
N CYS A 539 -30.97 13.12 -1.00
CA CYS A 539 -31.85 13.17 0.17
C CYS A 539 -32.05 14.61 0.66
N GLU A 540 -32.75 14.84 1.78
CA GLU A 540 -32.76 16.17 2.39
C GLU A 540 -31.36 16.56 2.89
N GLY A 541 -30.93 17.80 2.66
CA GLY A 541 -29.59 18.26 3.06
C GLY A 541 -28.43 17.68 2.26
N TRP A 542 -28.71 17.01 1.14
CA TRP A 542 -27.72 16.32 0.31
C TRP A 542 -26.64 17.20 -0.31
N LEU A 543 -26.83 18.52 -0.35
CA LEU A 543 -25.91 19.46 -0.98
C LEU A 543 -25.53 20.54 0.04
N LYS A 544 -24.24 20.70 0.30
CA LYS A 544 -23.68 21.78 1.10
C LYS A 544 -22.50 22.42 0.37
N MET A 545 -22.22 23.68 0.65
CA MET A 545 -21.09 24.39 0.07
C MET A 545 -20.45 25.32 1.08
N THR A 546 -19.11 25.32 1.11
CA THR A 546 -18.29 26.32 1.80
C THR A 546 -17.18 26.84 0.86
N ALA A 547 -16.42 27.82 1.32
CA ALA A 547 -15.33 28.45 0.60
C ALA A 547 -14.31 28.98 1.60
N TYR A 548 -13.04 28.68 1.36
CA TYR A 548 -11.92 29.11 2.17
C TYR A 548 -11.17 30.26 1.48
N PRO A 549 -10.81 31.34 2.21
CA PRO A 549 -11.00 31.55 3.65
C PRO A 549 -12.40 32.05 4.04
N SER A 550 -13.21 32.52 3.09
CA SER A 550 -14.56 33.03 3.36
C SER A 550 -15.50 32.83 2.16
N MET A 551 -16.80 32.79 2.47
CA MET A 551 -17.93 32.81 1.54
C MET A 551 -18.23 34.19 0.96
N ASP A 552 -17.70 35.26 1.54
CA ASP A 552 -18.16 36.63 1.28
C ASP A 552 -18.12 36.99 -0.21
N ASP A 553 -19.17 37.64 -0.72
CA ASP A 553 -19.31 38.07 -2.12
C ASP A 553 -19.44 36.95 -3.16
N LEU A 554 -19.53 35.67 -2.76
CA LEU A 554 -19.91 34.57 -3.65
C LEU A 554 -21.43 34.33 -3.62
N ASP A 555 -22.05 34.19 -4.81
CA ASP A 555 -23.48 33.86 -4.95
C ASP A 555 -23.75 32.37 -4.70
N ILE A 556 -23.59 31.93 -3.46
CA ILE A 556 -23.71 30.52 -3.06
C ILE A 556 -25.12 30.00 -3.29
N GLN A 557 -26.13 30.80 -2.96
CA GLN A 557 -27.52 30.40 -3.16
C GLN A 557 -27.82 30.23 -4.66
N GLY A 558 -27.31 31.13 -5.51
CA GLY A 558 -27.41 30.99 -6.96
C GLY A 558 -26.70 29.74 -7.49
N ILE A 559 -25.48 29.44 -7.03
CA ILE A 559 -24.75 28.22 -7.40
C ILE A 559 -25.53 26.97 -7.00
N MET A 560 -25.96 26.88 -5.74
CA MET A 560 -26.67 25.73 -5.18
C MET A 560 -28.02 25.51 -5.90
N SER A 561 -28.74 26.59 -6.21
CA SER A 561 -30.01 26.52 -6.95
C SER A 561 -29.87 25.98 -8.37
N GLN A 562 -28.69 26.10 -8.99
CA GLN A 562 -28.40 25.57 -10.33
C GLN A 562 -27.81 24.16 -10.29
N ILE A 563 -27.07 23.79 -9.24
CA ILE A 563 -26.62 22.41 -9.03
C ILE A 563 -27.82 21.49 -8.71
N GLY A 564 -28.80 22.01 -7.96
CA GLY A 564 -29.96 21.24 -7.50
C GLY A 564 -30.66 20.41 -8.59
N PRO A 565 -31.03 21.03 -9.72
CA PRO A 565 -31.70 20.37 -10.85
C PRO A 565 -30.82 19.45 -11.71
N LEU A 566 -29.48 19.45 -11.57
CA LEU A 566 -28.59 18.60 -12.39
C LEU A 566 -28.92 17.12 -12.20
N VAL A 567 -28.85 16.32 -13.25
CA VAL A 567 -29.10 14.86 -13.17
C VAL A 567 -27.93 14.22 -12.43
N ALA A 568 -28.18 13.72 -11.22
CA ALA A 568 -27.18 12.99 -10.45
C ALA A 568 -27.03 11.56 -10.98
N PRO A 569 -25.83 10.97 -10.86
CA PRO A 569 -25.61 9.58 -11.22
C PRO A 569 -26.42 8.65 -10.32
N GLU A 570 -26.82 7.49 -10.85
CA GLU A 570 -27.49 6.48 -10.04
C GLU A 570 -26.48 5.83 -9.10
N THR A 571 -26.87 5.64 -7.83
CA THR A 571 -26.02 5.02 -6.82
C THR A 571 -26.73 3.85 -6.14
N ARG A 572 -26.02 2.74 -5.99
CA ARG A 572 -26.54 1.51 -5.35
C ARG A 572 -26.50 1.57 -3.81
N ALA A 573 -25.74 2.51 -3.26
CA ALA A 573 -25.59 2.75 -1.83
C ALA A 573 -25.37 4.25 -1.58
N VAL A 574 -25.43 4.67 -0.32
CA VAL A 574 -25.19 6.06 0.05
C VAL A 574 -23.71 6.41 -0.20
N VAL A 575 -23.48 7.44 -1.00
CA VAL A 575 -22.15 7.98 -1.31
C VAL A 575 -22.10 9.42 -0.83
N LYS A 576 -21.14 9.71 0.05
CA LYS A 576 -20.88 11.06 0.52
C LYS A 576 -19.53 11.54 0.01
N VAL A 577 -19.54 12.61 -0.78
CA VAL A 577 -18.36 13.09 -1.50
C VAL A 577 -18.20 14.61 -1.38
N GLN A 578 -16.96 15.07 -1.31
CA GLN A 578 -16.60 16.48 -1.37
C GLN A 578 -15.81 16.79 -2.63
N LEU A 579 -16.20 17.84 -3.34
CA LEU A 579 -15.55 18.36 -4.52
C LEU A 579 -14.87 19.68 -4.17
N TYR A 580 -13.59 19.80 -4.48
CA TYR A 580 -12.83 21.02 -4.20
C TYR A 580 -12.44 21.70 -5.50
N PHE A 581 -12.71 22.99 -5.57
CA PHE A 581 -12.45 23.84 -6.73
C PHE A 581 -11.56 25.01 -6.32
N ASN A 582 -10.40 25.11 -6.95
CA ASN A 582 -9.52 26.26 -6.83
C ASN A 582 -10.05 27.39 -7.73
N LEU A 583 -10.36 28.53 -7.12
CA LEU A 583 -10.85 29.74 -7.78
C LEU A 583 -9.71 30.73 -7.94
N TRP A 584 -9.56 31.28 -9.16
CA TRP A 584 -8.54 32.28 -9.51
C TRP A 584 -7.10 31.87 -9.22
N GLY A 585 -6.76 30.58 -9.42
CA GLY A 585 -5.40 30.08 -9.23
C GLY A 585 -5.00 29.95 -7.76
N TYR A 586 -5.93 29.58 -6.88
CA TYR A 586 -5.63 29.31 -5.47
C TYR A 586 -4.49 28.29 -5.29
N GLU A 587 -3.40 28.74 -4.64
CA GLU A 587 -2.19 27.95 -4.32
C GLU A 587 -1.99 27.79 -2.79
N GLY A 588 -2.97 28.20 -1.99
CA GLY A 588 -2.91 28.04 -0.53
C GLY A 588 -3.02 26.57 -0.09
N PRO A 589 -2.81 26.28 1.21
CA PRO A 589 -3.08 24.95 1.75
C PRO A 589 -4.51 24.52 1.44
N THR A 590 -4.71 23.23 1.21
CA THR A 590 -6.07 22.68 1.09
C THR A 590 -6.88 23.10 2.32
N ALA A 591 -8.12 23.55 2.13
CA ALA A 591 -9.00 23.94 3.22
C ALA A 591 -9.12 22.78 4.22
N GLN A 592 -8.40 22.88 5.32
CA GLN A 592 -8.47 21.99 6.46
C GLN A 592 -8.74 22.90 7.65
N PHE A 593 -9.86 22.68 8.32
CA PHE A 593 -10.07 23.29 9.63
C PHE A 593 -9.31 22.41 10.63
N SER A 594 -8.30 23.01 11.26
CA SER A 594 -7.55 22.44 12.38
C SER A 594 -8.37 22.37 13.64
#